data_AF-A0A6J6UV27-F1
#
_entry.id   AF-A0A6J6UV27-F1
#
_cell.length_a   1.000
_cell.length_b   1.000
_cell.length_c   1.000
_cell.angle_alpha   90.00
_cell.angle_beta   90.00
_cell.angle_gamma   90.00
#
_symmetry.space_group_name_H-M   'P 1'
#
loop_
_entity.id
_entity.type
_entity.pdbx_description
1 polymer ?
#
loop_
_entity_poly.entity_id
_entity_poly.type
_entity_poly.pdbx_seq_one_letter_code
_entity_poly.pdbx_strand_id
1 'polypeptide(L)'
;MSTATLEGLEGRSGGTTALWLRRGFVGLLALGMLAALLGLLGDRTERVTATSADGRWTLSLLHARLSRAGLDVPWEVTVTRRGGFEGPVVLGVTGTYFDLYETQGFRPEPSASYRDAQTLFLEFEPPPSGDVLVVAYDAYIQPASRQGSAGTVAVRSGEEVLVGLDFSTGLLP
;
A
#
# COMPACT_ATOMS: atom_id res chain seq x y z
N MET A 1 -62.22 48.28 -23.65
CA MET A 1 -61.43 47.28 -24.42
C MET A 1 -59.98 47.35 -23.95
N SER A 2 -59.46 46.18 -23.58
CA SER A 2 -58.07 45.80 -23.27
C SER A 2 -57.27 46.61 -22.25
N THR A 3 -57.37 46.17 -20.99
CA THR A 3 -56.32 46.28 -19.98
C THR A 3 -55.77 44.86 -19.75
N ALA A 4 -54.47 44.76 -19.46
CA ALA A 4 -53.73 43.57 -19.04
C ALA A 4 -53.36 42.53 -20.13
N THR A 5 -52.20 42.73 -20.74
CA THR A 5 -51.37 41.65 -21.30
C THR A 5 -49.94 41.80 -20.75
N LEU A 6 -49.83 41.85 -19.42
CA LEU A 6 -48.57 41.78 -18.67
C LEU A 6 -48.66 40.73 -17.55
N GLU A 7 -49.54 39.75 -17.73
CA GLU A 7 -49.66 38.60 -16.85
C GLU A 7 -48.83 37.46 -17.47
N GLY A 8 -47.63 37.24 -16.94
CA GLY A 8 -46.69 36.25 -17.48
C GLY A 8 -45.21 36.60 -17.31
N LEU A 9 -44.87 37.81 -16.86
CA LEU A 9 -43.53 38.13 -16.35
C LEU A 9 -43.43 37.81 -14.86
N GLU A 10 -43.86 36.61 -14.47
CA GLU A 10 -43.31 36.03 -13.25
C GLU A 10 -41.82 35.80 -13.51
N GLY A 11 -41.02 36.70 -12.93
CA GLY A 11 -39.58 36.69 -13.07
C GLY A 11 -39.05 35.29 -12.78
N ARG A 12 -38.38 34.70 -13.78
CA ARG A 12 -37.53 33.51 -13.61
C ARG A 12 -36.35 33.86 -12.71
N SER A 13 -36.61 34.03 -11.42
CA SER A 13 -35.59 34.20 -10.38
C SER A 13 -34.77 32.91 -10.17
N GLY A 14 -35.14 31.80 -10.81
CA GLY A 14 -34.41 30.53 -10.78
C GLY A 14 -33.23 30.39 -11.76
N GLY A 15 -33.06 31.32 -12.72
CA GLY A 15 -32.05 31.17 -13.78
C GLY A 15 -30.60 31.36 -13.32
N THR A 16 -30.34 32.34 -12.47
CA THR A 16 -29.00 32.65 -11.97
C THR A 16 -28.53 31.62 -10.95
N THR A 17 -29.40 31.19 -10.03
CA THR A 17 -29.14 30.15 -9.04
C THR A 17 -28.82 28.81 -9.71
N ALA A 18 -29.60 28.41 -10.74
CA ALA A 18 -29.32 27.20 -11.50
C ALA A 18 -27.97 27.26 -12.24
N LEU A 19 -27.59 28.41 -12.79
CA LEU A 19 -26.29 28.61 -13.44
C LEU A 19 -25.12 28.51 -12.46
N TRP A 20 -25.25 29.11 -11.28
CA TRP A 20 -24.20 29.05 -10.24
C TRP A 20 -24.07 27.65 -9.64
N LEU A 21 -25.18 26.94 -9.41
CA LEU A 21 -25.15 25.53 -8.99
C LEU A 21 -24.45 24.65 -10.04
N ARG A 22 -24.79 24.83 -11.32
CA ARG A 22 -24.12 24.10 -12.42
C ARG A 22 -22.62 24.40 -12.47
N ARG A 23 -22.22 25.67 -12.37
CA ARG A 23 -20.80 26.07 -12.36
C ARG A 23 -20.06 25.52 -11.15
N GLY A 24 -20.69 25.54 -9.97
CA GLY A 24 -20.14 24.95 -8.75
C GLY A 24 -19.92 23.45 -8.90
N PHE A 25 -20.92 22.72 -9.43
CA PHE A 25 -20.81 21.29 -9.69
C PHE A 25 -19.73 20.95 -10.73
N VAL A 26 -19.67 21.68 -11.84
CA VAL A 26 -18.61 21.52 -12.85
C VAL A 26 -17.23 21.84 -12.26
N GLY A 27 -17.13 22.87 -11.42
CA GLY A 27 -15.91 23.22 -10.70
C GLY A 27 -15.45 22.10 -9.76
N LEU A 28 -16.39 21.48 -9.04
CA LEU A 28 -16.11 20.32 -8.17
C LEU A 28 -15.62 19.10 -8.98
N LEU A 29 -16.27 18.80 -10.11
CA LEU A 29 -15.83 17.73 -11.01
C LEU A 29 -14.44 18.01 -11.59
N ALA A 30 -14.19 19.25 -12.03
CA ALA A 30 -12.89 19.67 -12.53
C ALA A 30 -11.80 19.54 -11.45
N LEU A 31 -12.11 19.91 -10.19
CA LEU A 31 -11.19 19.74 -9.07
C LEU A 31 -10.90 18.26 -8.78
N GLY A 32 -11.93 17.40 -8.80
CA GLY A 32 -11.75 15.95 -8.66
C GLY A 32 -10.88 15.36 -9.77
N MET A 33 -11.10 15.80 -11.01
CA MET A 33 -10.29 15.37 -12.15
C MET A 33 -8.85 15.88 -12.07
N LEU A 34 -8.64 17.13 -11.64
CA LEU A 34 -7.30 17.65 -11.37
C LEU A 34 -6.59 16.85 -10.27
N ALA A 35 -7.29 16.53 -9.18
CA ALA A 35 -6.74 15.70 -8.12
C ALA A 35 -6.37 14.29 -8.63
N ALA A 36 -7.19 13.69 -9.50
CA ALA A 36 -6.89 12.40 -10.12
C ALA A 36 -5.67 12.49 -11.05
N LEU A 37 -5.60 13.52 -11.89
CA LEU A 37 -4.46 13.79 -12.78
C LEU A 37 -3.17 14.05 -11.99
N LEU A 38 -3.27 14.64 -10.80
CA LEU A 38 -2.15 14.85 -9.87
C LEU A 38 -1.84 13.60 -9.02
N GLY A 39 -2.50 12.46 -9.26
CA GLY A 39 -2.27 11.21 -8.54
C GLY A 39 -2.71 11.24 -7.07
N LEU A 40 -3.54 12.21 -6.67
CA LEU A 40 -3.97 12.35 -5.29
C LEU A 40 -5.01 11.31 -4.85
N LEU A 41 -5.62 10.57 -5.80
CA LEU A 41 -6.66 9.57 -5.55
C LEU A 41 -6.21 8.11 -5.76
N GLY A 42 -4.94 7.88 -6.08
CA GLY A 42 -4.37 6.55 -6.32
C GLY A 42 -3.77 5.87 -5.08
N ASP A 43 -3.30 4.65 -5.26
CA ASP A 43 -2.45 3.95 -4.31
C ASP A 43 -1.15 4.74 -4.08
N ARG A 44 -0.66 4.72 -2.85
CA ARG A 44 0.63 5.32 -2.49
C ARG A 44 1.52 4.23 -1.96
N THR A 45 2.63 4.01 -2.65
CA THR A 45 3.68 3.11 -2.21
C THR A 45 4.74 3.87 -1.45
N GLU A 46 5.37 3.19 -0.50
CA GLU A 46 6.46 3.73 0.30
C GLU A 46 7.57 2.68 0.38
N ARG A 47 8.81 3.16 0.33
CA ARG A 47 9.99 2.34 0.59
C ARG A 47 10.57 2.73 1.94
N VAL A 48 10.58 1.80 2.87
CA VAL A 48 11.21 1.94 4.18
C VAL A 48 12.51 1.15 4.18
N THR A 49 13.57 1.70 4.74
CA THR A 49 14.88 1.05 4.78
C THR A 49 15.49 1.17 6.16
N ALA A 50 16.08 0.08 6.64
CA ALA A 50 16.84 0.00 7.87
C ALA A 50 18.19 -0.66 7.61
N THR A 51 19.19 -0.27 8.40
CA THR A 51 20.54 -0.85 8.35
C THR A 51 20.92 -1.28 9.76
N SER A 52 21.49 -2.48 9.87
CA SER A 52 22.07 -3.02 11.10
C SER A 52 23.16 -2.11 11.69
N ALA A 53 23.40 -2.22 13.00
CA ALA A 53 24.36 -1.38 13.73
C ALA A 53 25.81 -1.53 13.21
N ASP A 54 26.17 -2.72 12.71
CA ASP A 54 27.50 -3.00 12.14
C ASP A 54 27.59 -2.65 10.64
N GLY A 55 26.49 -2.18 10.03
CA GLY A 55 26.42 -1.82 8.62
C GLY A 55 26.49 -3.01 7.65
N ARG A 56 26.39 -4.26 8.14
CA ARG A 56 26.52 -5.47 7.31
C ARG A 56 25.23 -5.82 6.60
N TRP A 57 24.11 -5.58 7.25
CA TRP A 57 22.77 -5.86 6.74
C TRP A 57 21.99 -4.59 6.45
N THR A 58 21.37 -4.55 5.28
CA THR A 58 20.36 -3.56 4.91
C THR A 58 19.08 -4.29 4.56
N LEU A 59 17.96 -3.85 5.13
CA LEU A 59 16.63 -4.35 4.86
C LEU A 59 15.80 -3.20 4.29
N SER A 60 15.21 -3.41 3.12
CA SER A 60 14.30 -2.47 2.50
C SER A 60 12.97 -3.16 2.22
N LEU A 61 11.87 -2.46 2.49
CA LEU A 61 10.51 -2.91 2.16
C LEU A 61 9.85 -1.88 1.27
N LEU A 62 9.40 -2.29 0.08
CA LEU A 62 8.44 -1.56 -0.73
C LEU A 62 7.04 -2.11 -0.42
N HIS A 63 6.14 -1.26 0.06
CA HIS A 63 4.75 -1.64 0.35
C HIS A 63 3.77 -0.54 -0.04
N ALA A 64 2.48 -0.85 -0.13
CA ALA A 64 1.44 0.17 -0.14
C ALA A 64 1.33 0.85 1.23
N ARG A 65 1.59 2.15 1.31
CA ARG A 65 1.28 2.97 2.49
C ARG A 65 -0.21 3.31 2.55
N LEU A 66 -0.85 3.51 1.40
CA LEU A 66 -2.28 3.80 1.29
C LEU A 66 -2.84 3.11 0.05
N SER A 67 -3.94 2.37 0.19
CA SER A 67 -4.61 1.71 -0.94
C SER A 67 -6.11 1.53 -0.69
N ARG A 68 -6.79 0.72 -1.49
CA ARG A 68 -8.21 0.34 -1.38
C ARG A 68 -8.35 -1.17 -1.51
N ALA A 69 -9.44 -1.69 -0.98
CA ALA A 69 -9.78 -3.11 -1.12
C ALA A 69 -9.93 -3.51 -2.60
N GLY A 70 -9.44 -4.69 -2.95
CA GLY A 70 -9.51 -5.27 -4.29
C GLY A 70 -8.42 -4.81 -5.27
N LEU A 71 -7.47 -3.97 -4.86
CA LEU A 71 -6.36 -3.54 -5.70
C LEU A 71 -5.12 -4.41 -5.49
N ASP A 72 -4.40 -4.64 -6.58
CA ASP A 72 -3.03 -5.16 -6.56
C ASP A 72 -2.10 -4.12 -5.94
N VAL A 73 -1.24 -4.54 -5.01
CA VAL A 73 -0.29 -3.66 -4.36
C VAL A 73 1.02 -4.37 -4.08
N PRO A 74 2.17 -3.67 -4.16
CA PRO A 74 3.43 -4.32 -3.87
C PRO A 74 3.54 -4.67 -2.39
N TRP A 75 4.17 -5.81 -2.13
CA TRP A 75 4.91 -6.08 -0.91
C TRP A 75 6.21 -6.77 -1.33
N GLU A 76 7.31 -6.03 -1.31
CA GLU A 76 8.62 -6.51 -1.78
C GLU A 76 9.69 -6.17 -0.75
N VAL A 77 10.33 -7.21 -0.23
CA VAL A 77 11.46 -7.14 0.69
C VAL A 77 12.74 -7.32 -0.10
N THR A 78 13.66 -6.38 0.04
CA THR A 78 15.04 -6.49 -0.42
C THR A 78 15.96 -6.60 0.79
N VAL A 79 16.68 -7.71 0.90
CA VAL A 79 17.72 -7.93 1.90
C VAL A 79 19.07 -7.81 1.22
N THR A 80 19.95 -6.99 1.77
CA THR A 80 21.34 -6.91 1.33
C THR A 80 22.26 -7.28 2.48
N ARG A 81 23.17 -8.24 2.27
CA ARG A 81 24.24 -8.58 3.22
C ARG A 81 25.59 -8.32 2.57
N ARG A 82 26.27 -7.26 3.00
CA ARG A 82 27.59 -6.91 2.50
C ARG A 82 28.51 -8.14 2.60
N GLY A 83 29.20 -8.48 1.52
CA GLY A 83 30.05 -9.67 1.45
C GLY A 83 29.35 -10.98 1.08
N GLY A 84 28.06 -10.94 0.74
CA GLY A 84 27.29 -12.11 0.33
C GLY A 84 26.64 -12.85 1.50
N PHE A 85 25.80 -13.84 1.19
CA PHE A 85 25.11 -14.68 2.16
C PHE A 85 25.92 -15.95 2.47
N GLU A 86 25.95 -16.35 3.74
CA GLU A 86 26.64 -17.57 4.21
C GLU A 86 25.69 -18.77 4.39
N GLY A 87 24.38 -18.55 4.27
CA GLY A 87 23.35 -19.55 4.43
C GLY A 87 21.96 -18.96 4.18
N PRO A 88 20.90 -19.74 4.47
CA PRO A 88 19.51 -19.29 4.31
C PRO A 88 19.21 -18.00 5.06
N VAL A 89 18.33 -17.18 4.48
CA VAL A 89 17.85 -15.93 5.07
C VAL A 89 16.48 -16.17 5.67
N VAL A 90 16.33 -15.91 6.97
CA VAL A 90 15.04 -16.02 7.66
C VAL A 90 14.44 -14.62 7.81
N LEU A 91 13.27 -14.42 7.19
CA LEU A 91 12.42 -13.26 7.41
C LEU A 91 11.39 -13.57 8.50
N GLY A 92 11.34 -12.74 9.53
CA GLY A 92 10.22 -12.70 10.48
C GLY A 92 9.30 -11.54 10.12
N VAL A 93 8.03 -11.82 9.87
CA VAL A 93 7.01 -10.82 9.54
C VAL A 93 5.85 -10.93 10.52
N THR A 94 5.25 -9.80 10.93
CA THR A 94 3.99 -9.84 11.69
C THR A 94 2.94 -10.63 10.92
N GLY A 95 2.51 -11.77 11.43
CA GLY A 95 1.71 -12.74 10.68
C GLY A 95 0.33 -12.20 10.30
N THR A 96 -0.30 -11.44 11.19
CA THR A 96 -1.61 -10.81 10.96
C THR A 96 -1.57 -9.67 9.94
N TYR A 97 -0.40 -9.18 9.55
CA TYR A 97 -0.29 -8.21 8.46
C TYR A 97 -0.75 -8.82 7.13
N PHE A 98 -0.47 -10.11 6.91
CA PHE A 98 -0.87 -10.81 5.70
C PHE A 98 -2.37 -11.12 5.63
N ASP A 99 -3.11 -10.99 6.73
CA ASP A 99 -4.58 -11.10 6.71
C ASP A 99 -5.23 -9.98 5.88
N LEU A 100 -4.48 -8.91 5.55
CA LEU A 100 -4.90 -7.85 4.63
C LEU A 100 -5.05 -8.33 3.17
N TYR A 101 -4.36 -9.41 2.80
CA TYR A 101 -4.17 -9.87 1.42
C TYR A 101 -4.92 -11.17 1.12
N GLU A 102 -5.44 -11.30 -0.11
CA GLU A 102 -5.90 -12.59 -0.62
C GLU A 102 -4.69 -13.36 -1.14
N THR A 103 -4.50 -14.60 -0.68
CA THR A 103 -3.22 -15.31 -0.84
C THR A 103 -3.00 -15.75 -2.28
N GLN A 104 -1.84 -15.43 -2.87
CA GLN A 104 -1.35 -16.12 -4.09
C GLN A 104 0.02 -16.78 -3.92
N GLY A 105 1.01 -16.12 -3.32
CA GLY A 105 2.29 -16.76 -2.96
C GLY A 105 3.50 -15.83 -2.91
N PHE A 106 4.63 -16.34 -2.42
CA PHE A 106 5.90 -15.62 -2.40
C PHE A 106 6.72 -15.91 -3.67
N ARG A 107 7.56 -14.94 -4.07
CA ARG A 107 8.55 -15.10 -5.14
C ARG A 107 9.91 -14.57 -4.68
N PRO A 108 10.95 -15.43 -4.56
CA PRO A 108 10.90 -16.89 -4.67
C PRO A 108 10.00 -17.51 -3.59
N GLU A 109 9.63 -18.79 -3.77
CA GLU A 109 8.94 -19.55 -2.73
C GLU A 109 9.90 -19.81 -1.55
N PRO A 110 9.46 -19.67 -0.29
CA PRO A 110 10.28 -20.03 0.86
C PRO A 110 10.62 -21.53 0.88
N SER A 111 11.84 -21.88 1.30
CA SER A 111 12.26 -23.25 1.53
C SER A 111 11.58 -23.87 2.76
N ALA A 112 11.23 -23.04 3.74
CA ALA A 112 10.42 -23.41 4.90
C ALA A 112 9.57 -22.23 5.37
N SER A 113 8.38 -22.52 5.91
CA SER A 113 7.55 -21.52 6.57
C SER A 113 6.89 -22.09 7.81
N TYR A 114 6.81 -21.27 8.86
CA TYR A 114 6.06 -21.59 10.08
C TYR A 114 5.61 -20.31 10.75
N ARG A 115 4.56 -20.39 11.58
CA ARG A 115 4.02 -19.25 12.31
C ARG A 115 3.99 -19.59 13.79
N ASP A 116 4.47 -18.68 14.63
CA ASP A 116 4.24 -18.73 16.08
C ASP A 116 2.95 -17.97 16.45
N ALA A 117 2.83 -17.49 17.69
CA ALA A 117 1.65 -16.72 18.10
C ALA A 117 1.44 -15.41 17.32
N GLN A 118 2.51 -14.76 16.84
CA GLN A 118 2.46 -13.40 16.29
C GLN A 118 3.24 -13.23 14.98
N THR A 119 4.27 -14.04 14.75
CA THR A 119 5.25 -13.88 13.69
C THR A 119 5.16 -15.04 12.71
N LEU A 120 5.07 -14.72 11.42
CA LEU A 120 5.31 -15.64 10.31
C LEU A 120 6.80 -15.63 9.99
N PHE A 121 7.43 -16.78 10.06
CA PHE A 121 8.82 -17.00 9.68
C PHE A 121 8.87 -17.64 8.29
N LEU A 122 9.69 -17.06 7.43
CA LEU A 122 9.88 -17.48 6.04
C LEU A 122 11.38 -17.64 5.80
N GLU A 123 11.81 -18.85 5.49
CA GLU A 123 13.19 -19.14 5.15
C GLU A 123 13.37 -19.15 3.64
N PHE A 124 14.42 -18.49 3.15
CA PHE A 124 14.75 -18.40 1.73
C PHE A 124 16.18 -18.81 1.48
N GLU A 125 16.39 -19.60 0.43
CA GLU A 125 17.73 -19.80 -0.12
C GLU A 125 18.22 -18.51 -0.77
N PRO A 126 19.43 -18.03 -0.43
CA PRO A 126 19.98 -16.85 -1.07
C PRO A 126 20.30 -17.13 -2.56
N PRO A 127 20.44 -16.10 -3.39
CA PRO A 127 20.92 -16.29 -4.76
C PRO A 127 22.31 -16.94 -4.76
N PRO A 128 22.66 -17.76 -5.79
CA PRO A 128 23.95 -18.46 -5.85
C PRO A 128 25.17 -17.52 -5.83
N SER A 129 24.98 -16.27 -6.23
CA SER A 129 26.00 -15.22 -6.18
C SER A 129 25.36 -13.86 -5.93
N GLY A 130 26.16 -12.94 -5.40
CA GLY A 130 25.72 -11.59 -5.03
C GLY A 130 25.40 -11.45 -3.56
N ASP A 131 25.01 -10.22 -3.20
CA ASP A 131 24.74 -9.80 -1.83
C ASP A 131 23.30 -9.36 -1.62
N VAL A 132 22.42 -9.53 -2.63
CA VAL A 132 21.03 -9.06 -2.59
C VAL A 132 20.05 -10.21 -2.79
N LEU A 133 19.13 -10.40 -1.85
CA LEU A 133 17.95 -11.25 -1.96
C LEU A 133 16.72 -10.36 -2.10
N VAL A 134 15.89 -10.60 -3.12
CA VAL A 134 14.59 -9.92 -3.30
C VAL A 134 13.48 -10.94 -3.16
N VAL A 135 12.52 -10.64 -2.29
CA VAL A 135 11.33 -11.45 -2.01
C VAL A 135 10.11 -10.57 -2.24
N ALA A 136 9.27 -10.94 -3.21
CA ALA A 136 7.98 -10.32 -3.45
C ALA A 136 6.86 -11.24 -2.94
N TYR A 137 5.78 -10.64 -2.46
CA TYR A 137 4.52 -11.33 -2.21
C TYR A 137 3.50 -10.88 -3.25
N ASP A 138 3.08 -11.82 -4.08
CA ASP A 138 2.13 -11.60 -5.17
C ASP A 138 0.73 -11.67 -4.57
N ALA A 139 0.09 -10.52 -4.36
CA ALA A 139 -1.23 -10.47 -3.76
C ALA A 139 -1.94 -9.12 -3.96
N TYR A 140 -3.27 -9.18 -3.95
CA TYR A 140 -4.12 -8.00 -3.87
C TYR A 140 -4.76 -7.88 -2.48
N ILE A 141 -5.15 -6.68 -2.11
CA ILE A 141 -5.85 -6.41 -0.85
C ILE A 141 -7.22 -7.09 -0.91
N GLN A 142 -7.58 -7.88 0.10
CA GLN A 142 -8.84 -8.61 0.12
C GLN A 142 -10.04 -7.65 -0.05
N PRO A 143 -11.06 -7.98 -0.87
CA PRO A 143 -12.24 -7.14 -1.03
C PRO A 143 -13.01 -6.88 0.28
N ALA A 144 -12.90 -7.82 1.24
CA ALA A 144 -13.56 -7.71 2.54
C ALA A 144 -12.80 -6.81 3.54
N SER A 145 -11.53 -6.47 3.26
CA SER A 145 -10.71 -5.64 4.14
C SER A 145 -11.24 -4.22 4.20
N ARG A 146 -11.69 -3.81 5.39
CA ARG A 146 -12.20 -2.45 5.64
C ARG A 146 -11.21 -1.55 6.38
N GLN A 147 -10.15 -2.15 6.92
CA GLN A 147 -9.17 -1.47 7.76
C GLN A 147 -7.77 -1.85 7.28
N GLY A 148 -6.88 -0.88 7.40
CA GLY A 148 -5.45 -1.08 7.20
C GLY A 148 -4.83 -2.01 8.26
N SER A 149 -3.56 -2.32 8.08
CA SER A 149 -2.79 -3.12 9.04
C SER A 149 -1.39 -2.56 9.20
N ALA A 150 -0.82 -2.73 10.39
CA ALA A 150 0.56 -2.41 10.69
C ALA A 150 1.33 -3.71 10.93
N GLY A 151 2.63 -3.69 10.68
CA GLY A 151 3.47 -4.86 10.84
C GLY A 151 4.94 -4.51 10.95
N THR A 152 5.70 -5.53 11.29
CA THR A 152 7.16 -5.53 11.32
C THR A 152 7.69 -6.55 10.33
N VAL A 153 8.85 -6.26 9.75
CA VAL A 153 9.65 -7.24 9.00
C VAL A 153 11.08 -7.16 9.48
N ALA A 154 11.70 -8.31 9.70
CA ALA A 154 13.04 -8.42 10.22
C ALA A 154 13.80 -9.58 9.58
N VAL A 155 15.10 -9.39 9.39
CA VAL A 155 16.05 -10.49 9.10
C VAL A 155 16.52 -11.06 10.43
N ARG A 156 16.49 -12.39 10.55
CA ARG A 156 16.81 -13.10 11.79
C ARG A 156 17.92 -14.13 11.62
N SER A 157 18.62 -14.39 12.72
CA SER A 157 19.51 -15.54 12.90
C SER A 157 19.12 -16.24 14.21
N GLY A 158 18.30 -17.28 14.10
CA GLY A 158 17.65 -17.89 15.28
C GLY A 158 16.76 -16.86 16.01
N GLU A 159 16.99 -16.69 17.31
CA GLU A 159 16.26 -15.73 18.14
C GLU A 159 16.74 -14.28 17.97
N GLU A 160 17.90 -14.05 17.36
CA GLU A 160 18.45 -12.71 17.17
C GLU A 160 17.82 -11.98 15.98
N VAL A 161 17.49 -10.69 16.16
CA VAL A 161 17.10 -9.78 15.08
C VAL A 161 18.34 -9.04 14.59
N LEU A 162 18.75 -9.30 13.35
CA LEU A 162 19.94 -8.68 12.75
C LEU A 162 19.64 -7.25 12.25
N VAL A 163 18.46 -7.08 11.64
CA VAL A 163 17.91 -5.78 11.20
C VAL A 163 16.40 -5.92 11.06
N GLY A 164 15.65 -4.86 11.39
CA GLY A 164 14.19 -4.85 11.28
C GLY A 164 13.65 -3.45 11.06
N LEU A 165 12.42 -3.37 10.53
CA LEU A 165 11.68 -2.12 10.34
C LEU A 165 10.19 -2.30 10.62
N ASP A 166 9.56 -1.20 11.01
CA ASP A 166 8.11 -1.07 11.18
C ASP A 166 7.50 -0.45 9.92
N PHE A 167 6.27 -0.84 9.60
CA PHE A 167 5.53 -0.29 8.47
C PHE A 167 4.02 -0.41 8.67
N SER A 168 3.24 0.37 7.90
CA SER A 168 1.78 0.35 8.00
C SER A 168 1.11 0.69 6.68
N THR A 169 0.04 -0.03 6.37
CA THR A 169 -0.82 0.16 5.20
C THR A 169 -2.17 0.69 5.67
N GLY A 170 -2.58 1.87 5.18
CA GLY A 170 -3.93 2.38 5.36
C GLY A 170 -4.86 1.96 4.22
N LEU A 171 -6.14 1.76 4.51
CA LEU A 171 -7.17 1.56 3.49
C LEU A 171 -8.12 2.76 3.44
N LEU A 172 -8.32 3.27 2.22
CA LEU A 172 -9.41 4.20 1.93
C LEU A 172 -10.73 3.45 1.73
N PRO A 173 -11.88 4.09 2.01
CA PRO A 173 -13.19 3.54 1.73
C PRO A 173 -13.45 3.25 0.25
#